data_AF-A0A920RGM9-F1
#
_entry.id   AF-A0A920RGM9-F1
#
_cell.length_a   1.000
_cell.length_b   1.000
_cell.length_c   1.000
_cell.angle_alpha   90.00
_cell.angle_beta   90.00
_cell.angle_gamma   90.00
#
_symmetry.space_group_name_H-M   'P 1'
#
loop_
_entity.id
_entity.type
_entity.pdbx_description
1 polymer ?
#
loop_
_entity_poly.entity_id
_entity_poly.type
_entity_poly.pdbx_seq_one_letter_code
_entity_poly.pdbx_strand_id
1 'polypeptide(L)'
;MTNRSAHLDPVRVELIKGALQSARSEMEALIDRTSMSPFIREKKDYFSAFFDQQGPLISGTRVPLAGNLIDCILEQYPKPEMRDEDLYIYNDPYWSNGAVSHLPDMVFVAPVFVGPRLIGFAEAWGHLWDIGGLMPGSISPDATSTFHEGILVPPTRIYRAGEFNEEVMRMFFS
;
A
#
# COMPACT_ATOMS: atom_id res chain seq x y z
N MET A 1 -18.63 16.84 27.11
CA MET A 1 -17.70 15.71 27.18
C MET A 1 -18.52 14.44 27.42
N THR A 2 -19.01 13.82 26.35
CA THR A 2 -19.83 12.61 26.44
C THR A 2 -18.93 11.38 26.37
N ASN A 3 -18.73 10.77 27.54
CA ASN A 3 -18.12 9.46 27.72
C ASN A 3 -18.89 8.41 26.90
N ARG A 4 -18.32 7.94 25.78
CA ARG A 4 -18.82 6.78 25.03
C ARG A 4 -17.79 5.66 25.08
N SER A 5 -17.50 5.11 26.26
CA SER A 5 -17.14 3.69 26.31
C SER A 5 -18.43 2.89 26.04
N ALA A 6 -18.83 2.79 24.77
CA ALA A 6 -19.71 1.70 24.38
C ALA A 6 -18.96 0.42 24.77
N HIS A 7 -19.52 -0.37 25.70
CA HIS A 7 -18.95 -1.67 26.03
C HIS A 7 -18.85 -2.47 24.73
N LEU A 8 -17.63 -2.59 24.20
CA LEU A 8 -17.36 -3.38 23.01
C LEU A 8 -17.56 -4.85 23.40
N ASP A 9 -18.47 -5.52 22.71
CA ASP A 9 -18.69 -6.95 22.89
C ASP A 9 -17.40 -7.71 22.52
N PRO A 10 -16.75 -8.41 23.47
CA PRO A 10 -15.50 -9.10 23.21
C PRO A 10 -15.64 -10.18 22.13
N VAL A 11 -16.82 -10.81 22.00
CA VAL A 11 -17.07 -11.79 20.94
C VAL A 11 -17.03 -11.10 19.58
N ARG A 12 -17.69 -9.95 19.46
CA ARG A 12 -17.69 -9.16 18.23
C ARG A 12 -16.29 -8.68 17.85
N VAL A 13 -15.46 -8.28 18.81
CA VAL A 13 -14.09 -7.84 18.56
C VAL A 13 -13.26 -8.99 17.98
N GLU A 14 -13.31 -10.18 18.59
CA GLU A 14 -12.56 -11.33 18.08
C GLU A 14 -13.08 -11.81 16.70
N LEU A 15 -14.39 -11.73 16.45
CA LEU A 15 -14.96 -12.02 15.12
C LEU A 15 -14.43 -11.06 14.05
N ILE A 16 -14.43 -9.75 14.32
CA ILE A 16 -13.91 -8.74 13.38
C ILE A 16 -12.42 -8.95 13.13
N LYS A 17 -11.64 -9.19 14.19
CA LYS A 17 -10.21 -9.47 14.10
C LYS A 17 -9.93 -10.72 13.25
N GLY A 18 -10.67 -11.81 13.48
CA GLY A 18 -10.55 -13.03 12.67
C GLY A 18 -10.91 -12.81 11.20
N ALA A 19 -11.96 -12.03 10.92
CA ALA A 19 -12.35 -11.67 9.56
C ALA A 19 -11.26 -10.86 8.84
N LEU A 20 -10.68 -9.85 9.50
CA LEU A 20 -9.57 -9.06 8.95
C LEU A 20 -8.32 -9.91 8.70
N GLN A 21 -8.00 -10.85 9.60
CA GLN A 21 -6.88 -11.79 9.41
C GLN A 21 -7.13 -12.74 8.23
N SER A 22 -8.36 -13.21 8.06
CA SER A 22 -8.74 -14.06 6.92
C SER A 22 -8.62 -13.28 5.60
N ALA A 23 -9.19 -12.08 5.53
CA ALA A 23 -9.13 -11.24 4.33
C ALA A 23 -7.67 -10.90 3.96
N ARG A 24 -6.85 -10.56 4.96
CA ARG A 24 -5.41 -10.33 4.75
C ARG A 24 -4.72 -11.58 4.18
N SER A 25 -4.99 -12.75 4.74
CA SER A 25 -4.40 -14.01 4.29
C SER A 25 -4.77 -14.32 2.83
N GLU A 26 -5.99 -13.99 2.41
CA GLU A 26 -6.42 -14.10 1.01
C GLU A 26 -5.69 -13.10 0.10
N MET A 27 -5.55 -11.84 0.51
CA MET A 27 -4.75 -10.83 -0.21
C MET A 27 -3.30 -11.31 -0.40
N GLU A 28 -2.66 -11.76 0.68
CA GLU A 28 -1.29 -12.28 0.67
C GLU A 28 -1.15 -13.51 -0.25
N ALA A 29 -2.12 -14.42 -0.23
CA ALA A 29 -2.13 -15.58 -1.12
C ALA A 29 -2.30 -15.19 -2.60
N LEU A 30 -3.05 -14.13 -2.90
CA LEU A 30 -3.20 -13.60 -4.27
C LEU A 30 -1.90 -12.96 -4.76
N ILE A 31 -1.24 -12.14 -3.93
CA ILE A 31 0.06 -11.54 -4.26
C ILE A 31 1.07 -12.64 -4.56
N ASP A 32 1.16 -13.65 -3.69
CA ASP A 32 2.12 -14.75 -3.84
C ASP A 32 1.91 -15.57 -5.13
N ARG A 33 0.65 -15.82 -5.50
CA ARG A 33 0.30 -16.66 -6.66
C ARG A 33 0.41 -15.92 -7.99
N THR A 34 0.25 -14.61 -8.00
CA THR A 34 0.19 -13.81 -9.23
C THR A 34 1.49 -13.07 -9.53
N SER A 35 2.33 -12.84 -8.53
CA SER A 35 3.59 -12.14 -8.73
C SER A 35 4.55 -12.94 -9.61
N MET A 36 5.29 -12.22 -10.47
CA MET A 36 6.41 -12.76 -11.24
C MET A 36 7.77 -12.45 -10.61
N SER A 37 7.82 -11.59 -9.58
CA SER A 37 9.05 -11.17 -8.89
C SER A 37 9.60 -12.30 -8.01
N PRO A 38 10.86 -12.72 -8.16
CA PRO A 38 11.49 -13.68 -7.24
C PRO A 38 11.54 -13.19 -5.79
N PHE A 39 11.64 -11.88 -5.54
CA PHE A 39 11.58 -11.32 -4.17
C PHE A 39 10.23 -11.62 -3.51
N ILE A 40 9.14 -11.51 -4.27
CA ILE A 40 7.80 -11.82 -3.76
C ILE A 40 7.61 -13.34 -3.66
N ARG A 41 7.85 -14.09 -4.74
CA ARG A 41 7.54 -15.53 -4.79
C ARG A 41 8.40 -16.39 -3.88
N GLU A 42 9.70 -16.09 -3.80
CA GLU A 42 10.67 -16.93 -3.10
C GLU A 42 11.01 -16.38 -1.72
N LYS A 43 11.30 -15.06 -1.63
CA LYS A 43 11.65 -14.44 -0.34
C LYS A 43 10.45 -14.03 0.49
N LYS A 44 9.25 -14.01 -0.10
CA LYS A 44 8.02 -13.54 0.54
C LYS A 44 8.15 -12.09 1.01
N ASP A 45 8.84 -11.28 0.22
CA ASP A 45 9.07 -9.87 0.48
C ASP A 45 7.89 -9.04 -0.01
N TYR A 46 6.79 -9.19 0.72
CA TYR A 46 5.53 -8.50 0.53
C TYR A 46 4.76 -8.49 1.85
N PHE A 47 3.86 -7.54 2.01
CA PHE A 47 2.86 -7.61 3.06
C PHE A 47 1.57 -6.91 2.62
N SER A 48 0.51 -7.13 3.38
CA SER A 48 -0.73 -6.37 3.23
C SER A 48 -1.23 -5.93 4.59
N ALA A 49 -1.93 -4.82 4.58
CA ALA A 49 -2.48 -4.24 5.79
C ALA A 49 -3.81 -3.51 5.54
N PHE A 50 -4.52 -3.30 6.64
CA PHE A 50 -5.70 -2.48 6.72
C PHE A 50 -5.42 -1.30 7.63
N PHE A 51 -5.81 -0.12 7.19
CA PHE A 51 -5.63 1.13 7.90
C PHE A 51 -6.98 1.78 8.17
N ASP A 52 -7.05 2.51 9.29
CA ASP A 52 -8.20 3.34 9.61
C ASP A 52 -8.30 4.50 8.62
N GLN A 53 -9.51 5.06 8.47
CA GLN A 53 -9.76 6.25 7.67
C GLN A 53 -8.90 7.46 8.09
N GLN A 54 -8.31 7.47 9.28
CA GLN A 54 -7.35 8.49 9.75
C GLN A 54 -5.89 8.21 9.37
N GLY A 55 -5.54 7.01 8.89
CA GLY A 55 -4.17 6.63 8.57
C GLY A 55 -3.48 5.62 9.54
N PRO A 56 -3.89 5.45 10.81
CA PRO A 56 -3.29 4.42 11.67
C PRO A 56 -3.55 2.99 11.21
N LEU A 57 -2.57 2.11 11.40
CA LEU A 57 -2.68 0.67 11.14
C LEU A 57 -3.73 0.00 12.04
N ILE A 58 -4.65 -0.76 11.45
CA ILE A 58 -5.63 -1.61 12.15
C ILE A 58 -5.13 -3.06 12.24
N SER A 59 -4.67 -3.62 11.11
CA SER A 59 -4.26 -5.02 10.99
C SER A 59 -3.22 -5.16 9.89
N GLY A 60 -2.14 -5.91 10.12
CA GLY A 60 -1.06 -6.08 9.14
C GLY A 60 -0.12 -7.23 9.52
N THR A 61 0.87 -7.50 8.68
CA THR A 61 1.86 -8.59 8.87
C THR A 61 3.10 -8.10 9.61
N ARG A 62 3.85 -9.03 10.24
CA ARG A 62 5.08 -8.74 10.98
C ARG A 62 6.25 -8.65 10.00
N VAL A 63 6.70 -7.43 9.67
CA VAL A 63 8.08 -6.95 9.33
C VAL A 63 7.98 -5.65 8.49
N PRO A 64 8.85 -4.64 8.67
CA PRO A 64 8.97 -3.70 9.79
C PRO A 64 8.33 -2.31 9.52
N LEU A 65 7.91 -1.63 10.59
CA LEU A 65 8.09 -0.18 10.88
C LEU A 65 7.93 0.88 9.77
N ALA A 66 7.12 0.66 8.73
CA ALA A 66 6.64 1.75 7.88
C ALA A 66 5.52 2.51 8.61
N GLY A 67 5.92 3.33 9.59
CA GLY A 67 5.00 4.29 10.18
C GLY A 67 4.47 5.17 9.07
N ASN A 68 3.15 5.14 8.87
CA ASN A 68 2.39 6.08 8.07
C ASN A 68 2.42 5.91 6.52
N LEU A 69 2.03 4.74 6.03
CA LEU A 69 1.84 4.49 4.59
C LEU A 69 0.67 5.28 3.96
N ILE A 70 -0.23 5.82 4.78
CA ILE A 70 -1.46 6.44 4.30
C ILE A 70 -1.37 7.97 4.23
N ASP A 71 -0.59 8.63 5.07
CA ASP A 71 -0.62 10.10 5.11
C ASP A 71 -0.10 10.73 3.83
N CYS A 72 0.90 10.16 3.16
CA CYS A 72 1.35 10.70 1.87
C CYS A 72 0.22 10.71 0.81
N ILE A 73 -0.65 9.70 0.82
CA ILE A 73 -1.86 9.66 0.00
C ILE A 73 -2.86 10.70 0.48
N LEU A 74 -3.10 10.82 1.80
CA LEU A 74 -4.08 11.78 2.35
C LEU A 74 -3.67 13.24 2.17
N GLU A 75 -2.37 13.54 2.18
CA GLU A 75 -1.80 14.86 1.92
C GLU A 75 -1.98 15.25 0.45
N GLN A 76 -1.77 14.32 -0.47
CA GLN A 76 -1.92 14.56 -1.91
C GLN A 76 -3.38 14.49 -2.38
N TYR A 77 -4.18 13.61 -1.79
CA TYR A 77 -5.55 13.31 -2.16
C TYR A 77 -6.46 13.41 -0.93
N PRO A 78 -7.08 14.58 -0.69
CA PRO A 78 -8.00 14.75 0.41
C PRO A 78 -9.19 13.78 0.35
N LYS A 79 -9.62 13.26 1.51
CA LYS A 79 -10.72 12.27 1.62
C LYS A 79 -11.99 12.61 0.82
N PRO A 80 -12.46 13.88 0.73
CA PRO A 80 -13.64 14.23 -0.06
C PRO A 80 -13.48 14.00 -1.57
N GLU A 81 -12.26 13.88 -2.08
CA GLU A 81 -11.96 13.66 -3.50
C GLU A 81 -11.83 12.19 -3.87
N MET A 82 -11.62 11.33 -2.86
CA MET A 82 -11.51 9.89 -2.99
C MET A 82 -12.88 9.29 -3.34
N ARG A 83 -12.86 8.29 -4.21
CA ARG A 83 -14.06 7.52 -4.60
C ARG A 83 -13.83 6.05 -4.34
N ASP A 84 -14.93 5.31 -4.23
CA ASP A 84 -14.87 3.86 -4.34
C ASP A 84 -14.23 3.48 -5.69
N GLU A 85 -13.50 2.37 -5.72
CA GLU A 85 -12.71 1.93 -6.88
C GLU A 85 -11.59 2.90 -7.33
N ASP A 86 -11.17 3.86 -6.49
CA ASP A 86 -9.88 4.51 -6.67
C ASP A 86 -8.74 3.54 -6.27
N LEU A 87 -7.59 3.63 -6.95
CA LEU A 87 -6.36 2.91 -6.56
C LEU A 87 -5.16 3.84 -6.69
N TYR A 88 -4.36 3.92 -5.64
CA TYR A 88 -3.15 4.73 -5.57
C TYR A 88 -1.90 3.84 -5.56
N ILE A 89 -0.82 4.36 -6.14
CA ILE A 89 0.50 3.75 -6.18
C ILE A 89 1.56 4.77 -5.78
N TYR A 90 2.59 4.36 -5.06
CA TYR A 90 3.80 5.15 -4.81
C TYR A 90 4.97 4.29 -4.34
N ASN A 91 6.18 4.83 -4.50
CA ASN A 91 7.42 4.30 -3.90
C ASN A 91 8.39 5.42 -3.47
N ASP A 92 7.99 6.70 -3.57
CA ASP A 92 8.85 7.83 -3.25
C ASP A 92 9.19 7.88 -1.72
N PRO A 93 10.45 7.67 -1.33
CA PRO A 93 10.86 7.67 0.07
C PRO A 93 10.80 9.08 0.70
N TYR A 94 10.92 10.13 -0.10
CA TYR A 94 10.84 11.51 0.38
C TYR A 94 9.40 11.91 0.63
N TRP A 95 8.50 11.63 -0.32
CA TRP A 95 7.08 11.96 -0.17
C TRP A 95 6.41 11.13 0.93
N SER A 96 6.85 9.88 1.10
CA SER A 96 6.36 9.01 2.17
C SER A 96 7.02 9.29 3.53
N ASN A 97 7.86 10.32 3.65
CA ASN A 97 8.60 10.65 4.87
C ASN A 97 9.37 9.45 5.45
N GLY A 98 9.93 8.61 4.58
CA GLY A 98 10.68 7.40 4.94
C GLY A 98 9.81 6.19 5.30
N ALA A 99 8.49 6.25 5.12
CA ALA A 99 7.64 5.07 5.27
C ALA A 99 7.98 4.00 4.20
N VAL A 100 8.40 4.44 3.02
CA VAL A 100 9.10 3.62 2.03
C VAL A 100 10.60 3.90 2.11
N SER A 101 11.42 2.84 2.11
CA SER A 101 12.84 2.96 2.42
C SER A 101 13.74 3.15 1.18
N HIS A 102 13.31 2.63 0.04
CA HIS A 102 14.03 2.63 -1.23
C HIS A 102 13.05 2.35 -2.38
N LEU A 103 13.41 2.68 -3.63
CA LEU A 103 12.44 2.67 -4.74
C LEU A 103 11.84 1.30 -5.13
N PRO A 104 12.53 0.16 -4.99
CA PRO A 104 11.93 -1.14 -5.33
C PRO A 104 10.69 -1.52 -4.53
N ASP A 105 10.47 -0.88 -3.38
CA ASP A 105 9.31 -1.07 -2.52
C ASP A 105 8.10 -0.32 -3.10
N MET A 106 7.22 -1.05 -3.77
CA MET A 106 6.01 -0.45 -4.35
C MET A 106 4.81 -0.63 -3.43
N VAL A 107 4.11 0.46 -3.15
CA VAL A 107 2.93 0.48 -2.29
C VAL A 107 1.68 0.76 -3.11
N PHE A 108 0.64 -0.01 -2.86
CA PHE A 108 -0.68 0.13 -3.45
C PHE A 108 -1.70 0.38 -2.35
N VAL A 109 -2.52 1.41 -2.50
CA VAL A 109 -3.52 1.81 -1.49
C VAL A 109 -4.88 1.96 -2.16
N ALA A 110 -5.88 1.24 -1.65
CA ALA A 110 -7.27 1.35 -2.06
C ALA A 110 -8.13 1.87 -0.89
N PRO A 111 -8.90 2.96 -1.06
CA PRO A 111 -9.86 3.39 -0.06
C PRO A 111 -11.05 2.40 0.00
N VAL A 112 -11.54 2.12 1.21
CA VAL A 112 -12.63 1.17 1.44
C VAL A 112 -13.88 1.94 1.88
N PHE A 113 -14.98 1.76 1.15
CA PHE A 113 -16.25 2.44 1.40
C PHE A 113 -17.36 1.51 1.90
N VAL A 114 -18.26 2.06 2.72
CA VAL A 114 -19.57 1.47 3.04
C VAL A 114 -20.63 2.51 2.70
N GLY A 115 -21.28 2.34 1.54
CA GLY A 115 -22.08 3.41 0.95
C GLY A 115 -21.21 4.64 0.67
N PRO A 116 -21.63 5.87 1.03
CA PRO A 116 -20.84 7.08 0.78
C PRO A 116 -19.70 7.31 1.80
N ARG A 117 -19.53 6.40 2.78
CA ARG A 117 -18.62 6.61 3.90
C ARG A 117 -17.31 5.84 3.68
N LEU A 118 -16.20 6.56 3.63
CA LEU A 118 -14.86 6.01 3.78
C LEU A 118 -14.72 5.40 5.19
N ILE A 119 -14.37 4.13 5.28
CA ILE A 119 -14.18 3.42 6.55
C ILE A 119 -12.71 3.09 6.85
N GLY A 120 -11.85 3.13 5.84
CA GLY A 120 -10.44 2.79 5.97
C GLY A 120 -9.76 2.59 4.63
N PHE A 121 -8.61 1.95 4.65
CA PHE A 121 -7.82 1.63 3.46
C PHE A 121 -7.38 0.17 3.51
N ALA A 122 -7.35 -0.46 2.35
CA ALA A 122 -6.64 -1.71 2.12
C ALA A 122 -5.33 -1.39 1.39
N GLU A 123 -4.26 -2.04 1.82
CA GLU A 123 -2.92 -1.73 1.36
C GLU A 123 -2.20 -3.04 1.01
N ALA A 124 -1.41 -2.96 -0.06
CA ALA A 124 -0.51 -4.02 -0.48
C ALA A 124 0.85 -3.41 -0.81
N TRP A 125 1.89 -4.00 -0.26
CA TRP A 125 3.27 -3.62 -0.46
C TRP A 125 4.00 -4.78 -1.10
N GLY A 126 4.88 -4.52 -2.06
CA GLY A 126 5.71 -5.56 -2.65
C GLY A 126 7.06 -5.04 -3.12
N HIS A 127 8.10 -5.83 -2.82
CA HIS A 127 9.45 -5.58 -3.29
C HIS A 127 9.60 -6.06 -4.74
N LEU A 128 9.65 -5.13 -5.67
CA LEU A 128 9.77 -5.43 -7.10
C LEU A 128 11.22 -5.78 -7.46
N TRP A 129 11.38 -6.81 -8.29
CA TRP A 129 12.71 -7.31 -8.66
C TRP A 129 13.52 -6.31 -9.48
N ASP A 130 12.88 -5.51 -10.33
CA ASP A 130 13.54 -4.50 -11.15
C ASP A 130 12.53 -3.42 -11.50
N ILE A 131 12.96 -2.16 -11.42
CA ILE A 131 12.17 -0.97 -11.72
C ILE A 131 12.95 0.04 -12.58
N GLY A 132 13.97 -0.43 -13.31
CA GLY A 132 14.76 0.37 -14.25
C GLY A 132 15.91 1.15 -13.61
N GLY A 133 16.55 0.58 -12.59
CA GLY A 133 17.71 1.19 -11.92
C GLY A 133 19.00 1.20 -12.76
N LEU A 134 20.07 1.69 -12.14
CA LEU A 134 21.42 1.80 -12.73
C LEU A 134 21.94 0.46 -13.26
N MET A 135 21.58 -0.63 -12.61
CA MET A 135 21.91 -1.99 -13.03
C MET A 135 20.66 -2.88 -12.98
N PRO A 136 20.61 -3.94 -13.80
CA PRO A 136 19.53 -4.91 -13.72
C PRO A 136 19.45 -5.56 -12.34
N GLY A 137 18.24 -5.67 -11.83
CA GLY A 137 17.95 -6.21 -10.50
C GLY A 137 17.74 -5.15 -9.44
N SER A 138 17.21 -5.61 -8.31
CA SER A 138 16.50 -4.74 -7.39
C SER A 138 17.38 -3.78 -6.59
N ILE A 139 18.58 -4.24 -6.19
CA ILE A 139 19.49 -3.48 -5.34
C ILE A 139 20.72 -3.13 -6.17
N SER A 140 21.02 -1.83 -6.26
CA SER A 140 22.19 -1.28 -6.95
C SER A 140 23.24 -0.83 -5.92
N PRO A 141 24.28 -1.63 -5.60
CA PRO A 141 25.28 -1.25 -4.59
C PRO A 141 26.09 0.00 -4.94
N ASP A 142 26.20 0.31 -6.24
CA ASP A 142 26.88 1.49 -6.75
C ASP A 142 25.97 2.73 -6.85
N ALA A 143 24.73 2.64 -6.37
CA ALA A 143 23.81 3.78 -6.33
C ALA A 143 24.34 4.84 -5.35
N THR A 144 24.56 6.05 -5.87
CA THR A 144 24.97 7.24 -5.10
C THR A 144 23.85 8.27 -4.96
N SER A 145 22.70 8.00 -5.59
CA SER A 145 21.50 8.82 -5.59
C SER A 145 20.28 7.93 -5.73
N THR A 146 19.14 8.31 -5.13
CA THR A 146 17.86 7.61 -5.27
C THR A 146 17.44 7.48 -6.74
N PHE A 147 17.80 8.44 -7.59
CA PHE A 147 17.52 8.36 -9.03
C PHE A 147 18.29 7.24 -9.76
N HIS A 148 19.25 6.59 -9.10
CA HIS A 148 19.93 5.40 -9.62
C HIS A 148 19.20 4.10 -9.28
N GLU A 149 18.16 4.13 -8.45
CA GLU A 149 17.43 2.93 -8.04
C GLU A 149 16.24 2.60 -8.97
N GLY A 150 15.90 3.51 -9.89
CA GLY A 150 14.90 3.30 -10.93
C GLY A 150 13.80 4.35 -10.90
N ILE A 151 12.59 3.96 -11.33
CA ILE A 151 11.46 4.88 -11.38
C ILE A 151 11.03 5.31 -9.97
N LEU A 152 10.97 6.63 -9.76
CA LEU A 152 10.42 7.25 -8.57
C LEU A 152 9.00 7.73 -8.85
N VAL A 153 8.07 7.27 -8.04
CA VAL A 153 6.63 7.43 -8.21
C VAL A 153 6.10 8.14 -6.96
N PRO A 154 5.75 9.44 -7.05
CA PRO A 154 5.03 10.11 -5.98
C PRO A 154 3.61 9.51 -5.85
N PRO A 155 2.87 9.80 -4.77
CA PRO A 155 1.45 9.46 -4.65
C PRO A 155 0.67 9.72 -5.93
N THR A 156 0.32 8.64 -6.64
CA THR A 156 -0.28 8.72 -7.97
C THR A 156 -1.51 7.82 -8.03
N ARG A 157 -2.62 8.35 -8.54
CA ARG A 157 -3.85 7.59 -8.76
C ARG A 157 -3.81 6.85 -10.11
N ILE A 158 -3.86 5.52 -10.06
CA ILE A 158 -3.85 4.62 -11.24
C ILE A 158 -5.22 4.04 -11.61
N TYR A 159 -6.16 4.02 -10.67
CA TYR A 159 -7.60 3.87 -10.98
C TYR A 159 -8.36 5.05 -10.43
N ARG A 160 -9.27 5.60 -11.23
CA ARG A 160 -10.18 6.67 -10.84
C ARG A 160 -11.61 6.17 -10.97
N ALA A 161 -12.26 5.83 -9.86
CA ALA A 161 -13.62 5.27 -9.83
C ALA A 161 -13.81 4.14 -10.86
N GLY A 162 -12.92 3.15 -10.82
CA GLY A 162 -12.97 1.98 -11.71
C GLY A 162 -12.34 2.21 -13.09
N GLU A 163 -12.02 3.45 -13.46
CA GLU A 163 -11.36 3.75 -14.73
C GLU A 163 -9.83 3.69 -14.59
N PHE A 164 -9.21 2.78 -15.35
CA PHE A 164 -7.76 2.58 -15.36
C PHE A 164 -7.02 3.72 -16.09
N ASN A 165 -5.96 4.24 -15.47
CA ASN A 165 -5.12 5.26 -16.07
C ASN A 165 -3.97 4.63 -16.88
N GLU A 166 -4.23 4.36 -18.16
CA GLU A 166 -3.24 3.77 -19.08
C GLU A 166 -2.01 4.66 -19.29
N GLU A 167 -2.16 5.98 -19.24
CA GLU A 167 -1.06 6.92 -19.50
C GLU A 167 0.01 6.82 -18.42
N VAL A 168 -0.40 6.79 -17.15
CA VAL A 168 0.51 6.58 -16.01
C VAL A 168 1.17 5.21 -16.10
N MET A 169 0.39 4.17 -16.40
CA MET A 169 0.90 2.81 -16.40
C MET A 169 1.87 2.53 -17.55
N ARG A 170 1.76 3.27 -18.66
CA ARG A 170 2.73 3.20 -19.75
C ARG A 170 4.14 3.61 -19.32
N MET A 171 4.28 4.42 -18.28
CA MET A 171 5.59 4.81 -17.74
C MET A 171 6.35 3.64 -17.07
N PHE A 172 5.64 2.56 -16.70
CA PHE A 172 6.24 1.39 -16.04
C PHE A 172 6.61 0.26 -17.00
N PHE A 173 5.98 0.20 -18.18
CA PHE A 173 6.10 -0.92 -19.13
C PHE A 173 6.85 -0.55 -20.41
N SER A 174 7.42 0.66 -20.48
CA SER A 174 8.10 1.20 -21.67
C SER A 174 9.53 0.71 -21.82
#